data_AF-A0A165I125-F1
#
_entry.id   AF-A0A165I125-F1
#
_cell.length_a   1.000
_cell.length_b   1.000
_cell.length_c   1.000
_cell.angle_alpha   90.00
_cell.angle_beta   90.00
_cell.angle_gamma   90.00
#
_symmetry.space_group_name_H-M   'P 1'
#
loop_
_entity.id
_entity.type
_entity.pdbx_description
1 polymer ?
#
loop_
_entity_poly.entity_id
_entity_poly.type
_entity_poly.pdbx_seq_one_letter_code
_entity_poly.pdbx_strand_id
1 'polypeptide(L)'
;MNVFRKPIGLLVTVWMLLVFPLVTLAAGAAEEQEAEPEKGPHRGLVLRDGDFSVELAIFETGVPPEYRAWISDDGEPVDPREVNLQVVLTRLGNVRDEIGFAPQADFLRGDMEIYEPHSFVVSVSAEHQGQQYQWQYDSFEGRTAIEQAVADAMGVVTEVAGPATLHETVTAYGSLVLPPAGQRAVRARFDGEIVRVHKALGDTVARGDVLFTIESNESLRTYALRSPMSGVIASLDGGAGEPTGDRTLASIIDVSKTEAELSVFAMDRARVKPGADVQLALADGSATVTGRVTFLAPQVAAGQAQTVRASL
;
A
#
# COMPACT_ATOMS: atom_id res chain seq x y z
N MET A 1 -36.62 -82.81 7.23
CA MET A 1 -35.44 -83.02 8.09
C MET A 1 -35.42 -81.92 9.13
N ASN A 2 -36.02 -82.17 10.31
CA ASN A 2 -35.38 -82.65 11.54
C ASN A 2 -34.87 -81.45 12.38
N VAL A 3 -35.29 -81.17 13.62
CA VAL A 3 -36.21 -81.83 14.58
C VAL A 3 -36.50 -80.78 15.68
N PHE A 4 -37.77 -80.71 16.11
CA PHE A 4 -38.32 -80.24 17.39
C PHE A 4 -38.51 -78.75 17.76
N ARG A 5 -39.75 -78.49 18.19
CA ARG A 5 -40.30 -77.30 18.85
C ARG A 5 -40.77 -77.66 20.27
N LYS A 6 -40.73 -76.64 21.15
CA LYS A 6 -41.43 -76.40 22.44
C LYS A 6 -40.75 -76.91 23.73
N PRO A 7 -41.16 -76.38 24.92
CA PRO A 7 -41.03 -75.00 25.41
C PRO A 7 -40.42 -75.00 26.83
N ILE A 8 -40.20 -73.86 27.48
CA ILE A 8 -40.32 -73.67 28.96
C ILE A 8 -40.09 -72.17 29.20
N GLY A 9 -41.10 -71.48 29.71
CA GLY A 9 -40.95 -70.12 30.21
C GLY A 9 -40.45 -70.15 31.65
N LEU A 10 -39.68 -69.14 32.05
CA LEU A 10 -39.81 -68.57 33.39
C LEU A 10 -39.06 -67.24 33.53
N LEU A 11 -39.77 -66.30 34.14
CA LEU A 11 -39.35 -65.22 35.00
C LEU A 11 -38.38 -64.13 34.50
N VAL A 12 -38.99 -62.94 34.44
CA VAL A 12 -38.43 -61.61 34.57
C VAL A 12 -37.50 -61.49 35.79
N THR A 13 -36.31 -60.93 35.58
CA THR A 13 -35.60 -60.14 36.58
C THR A 13 -34.92 -58.98 35.87
N VAL A 14 -35.41 -57.77 36.14
CA VAL A 14 -34.85 -56.50 35.68
C VAL A 14 -33.53 -56.26 36.43
N TRP A 15 -32.42 -56.14 35.71
CA TRP A 15 -31.15 -55.67 36.25
C TRP A 15 -30.84 -54.29 35.65
N MET A 16 -30.90 -53.28 36.51
CA MET A 16 -30.56 -51.91 36.20
C MET A 16 -29.04 -51.75 36.32
N LEU A 17 -28.34 -51.70 35.18
CA LEU A 17 -26.90 -51.47 35.10
C LEU A 17 -26.61 -49.96 35.25
N LEU A 18 -26.10 -49.59 36.43
CA LEU A 18 -25.54 -48.28 36.72
C LEU A 18 -24.12 -48.20 36.16
N VAL A 19 -23.91 -47.33 35.17
CA VAL A 19 -22.61 -47.03 34.57
C VAL A 19 -21.94 -45.95 35.42
N PHE A 20 -20.79 -46.25 36.02
CA PHE A 20 -19.89 -45.23 36.58
C PHE A 20 -18.83 -44.88 35.54
N PRO A 21 -18.58 -43.60 35.22
CA PRO A 21 -17.47 -43.21 34.37
C PRO A 21 -16.16 -43.30 35.15
N LEU A 22 -15.17 -43.91 34.51
CA LEU A 22 -13.78 -43.98 34.97
C LEU A 22 -13.17 -42.57 34.84
N VAL A 23 -12.88 -41.90 35.95
CA VAL A 23 -12.11 -40.66 35.94
C VAL A 23 -10.64 -41.01 35.82
N THR A 24 -10.04 -40.75 34.65
CA THR A 24 -8.59 -40.81 34.45
C THR A 24 -7.97 -39.57 35.08
N LEU A 25 -7.24 -39.74 36.18
CA LEU A 25 -6.36 -38.72 36.74
C LEU A 25 -5.17 -38.54 35.79
N ALA A 26 -5.15 -37.46 35.03
CA ALA A 26 -3.93 -37.03 34.34
C ALA A 26 -2.96 -36.50 35.41
N ALA A 27 -1.84 -37.20 35.61
CA ALA A 27 -0.74 -36.69 36.40
C ALA A 27 -0.18 -35.45 35.68
N GLY A 28 -0.45 -34.27 36.25
CA GLY A 28 0.24 -33.05 35.84
C GLY A 28 1.74 -33.26 36.04
N ALA A 29 2.50 -33.14 34.95
CA ALA A 29 3.93 -32.92 35.06
C ALA A 29 4.12 -31.69 35.95
N ALA A 30 4.95 -31.82 36.99
CA ALA A 30 5.31 -30.68 37.81
C ALA A 30 5.94 -29.64 36.87
N GLU A 31 5.34 -28.45 36.81
CA GLU A 31 6.03 -27.26 36.33
C GLU A 31 7.27 -27.12 37.22
N GLU A 32 8.46 -27.32 36.65
CA GLU A 32 9.68 -26.82 37.26
C GLU A 32 9.51 -25.30 37.38
N GLN A 33 9.24 -24.83 38.60
CA GLN A 33 9.33 -23.42 38.91
C GLN A 33 10.79 -23.01 38.72
N GLU A 34 11.08 -22.49 37.53
CA GLU A 34 12.33 -21.82 37.25
C GLU A 34 12.51 -20.74 38.32
N ALA A 35 13.59 -20.85 39.11
CA ALA A 35 13.81 -19.95 40.23
C ALA A 35 13.80 -18.51 39.71
N GLU A 36 12.98 -17.66 40.33
CA GLU A 36 12.93 -16.25 39.91
C GLU A 36 14.34 -15.67 39.95
N PRO A 37 14.77 -14.97 38.89
CA PRO A 37 16.10 -14.41 38.82
C PRO A 37 16.38 -13.51 40.02
N GLU A 38 17.58 -13.63 40.62
CA GLU A 38 18.00 -12.81 41.76
C GLU A 38 17.88 -11.32 41.40
N LYS A 39 17.19 -10.57 42.26
CA LYS A 39 17.05 -9.12 42.15
C LYS A 39 17.90 -8.40 43.20
N GLY A 40 18.65 -7.40 42.75
CA GLY A 40 19.50 -6.61 43.63
C GLY A 40 18.76 -5.41 44.25
N PRO A 41 19.46 -4.61 45.06
CA PRO A 41 18.91 -3.42 45.72
C PRO A 41 18.30 -2.39 44.76
N HIS A 42 18.75 -2.34 43.50
CA HIS A 42 18.27 -1.43 42.46
C HIS A 42 17.19 -2.06 41.56
N ARG A 43 16.68 -3.23 41.95
CA ARG A 43 15.66 -4.02 41.22
C ARG A 43 16.15 -4.55 39.85
N GLY A 44 17.46 -4.50 39.62
CA GLY A 44 18.12 -5.11 38.47
C GLY A 44 18.28 -6.62 38.64
N LEU A 45 18.58 -7.30 37.54
CA LEU A 45 19.00 -8.70 37.54
C LEU A 45 20.44 -8.78 38.07
N VAL A 46 20.69 -9.63 39.05
CA VAL A 46 22.05 -9.88 39.56
C VAL A 46 22.69 -11.02 38.79
N LEU A 47 23.86 -10.75 38.23
CA LEU A 47 24.71 -11.69 37.51
C LEU A 47 25.94 -11.96 38.36
N ARG A 48 26.12 -13.18 38.88
CA ARG A 48 27.23 -13.54 39.78
C ARG A 48 28.20 -14.50 39.11
N ASP A 49 29.49 -14.32 39.42
CA ASP A 49 30.54 -15.32 39.16
C ASP A 49 31.54 -15.26 40.32
N GLY A 50 31.45 -16.26 41.21
CA GLY A 50 32.14 -16.23 42.51
C GLY A 50 31.69 -15.04 43.35
N ASP A 51 32.66 -14.24 43.80
CA ASP A 51 32.44 -13.07 44.65
C ASP A 51 32.10 -11.80 43.85
N PHE A 52 32.38 -11.80 42.53
CA PHE A 52 32.11 -10.69 41.63
C PHE A 52 30.66 -10.74 41.13
N SER A 53 29.96 -9.60 41.16
CA SER A 53 28.60 -9.50 40.64
C SER A 53 28.28 -8.18 39.96
N VAL A 54 27.41 -8.27 38.95
CA VAL A 54 26.86 -7.13 38.21
C VAL A 54 25.34 -7.14 38.38
N GLU A 55 24.78 -6.11 38.99
CA GLU A 55 23.35 -5.85 38.96
C GLU A 55 23.01 -4.99 37.74
N LEU A 56 22.25 -5.53 36.78
CA LEU A 56 21.88 -4.86 35.53
C LEU A 56 20.38 -4.54 35.52
N ALA A 57 20.02 -3.27 35.34
CA ALA A 57 18.63 -2.81 35.29
C ALA A 57 18.38 -1.89 34.09
N ILE A 58 17.19 -1.98 33.50
CA ILE A 58 16.69 -0.95 32.58
C ILE A 58 16.04 0.15 33.42
N PHE A 59 16.47 1.38 33.21
CA PHE A 59 15.96 2.57 33.88
C PHE A 59 15.29 3.51 32.88
N GLU A 60 14.07 3.92 33.18
CA GLU A 60 13.21 4.70 32.26
C GLU A 60 12.48 5.87 32.95
N THR A 61 12.77 6.13 34.23
CA THR A 61 12.08 7.21 34.96
C THR A 61 12.68 8.57 34.62
N GLY A 62 11.98 9.32 33.78
CA GLY A 62 12.37 10.69 33.40
C GLY A 62 13.50 10.78 32.38
N VAL A 63 13.87 9.65 31.75
CA VAL A 63 14.83 9.52 30.64
C VAL A 63 14.36 8.41 29.69
N PRO A 64 14.76 8.40 28.42
CA PRO A 64 14.58 7.22 27.56
C PRO A 64 15.17 5.96 28.21
N PRO A 65 14.61 4.76 27.98
CA PRO A 65 15.07 3.53 28.61
C PRO A 65 16.57 3.29 28.35
N GLU A 66 17.34 3.08 29.40
CA GLU A 66 18.79 2.88 29.34
C GLU A 66 19.22 1.81 30.34
N TYR A 67 20.33 1.10 30.07
CA TYR A 67 20.90 0.21 31.09
C TYR A 67 21.65 1.01 32.15
N ARG A 68 21.53 0.55 33.40
CA ARG A 68 22.38 0.91 34.51
C ARG A 68 22.93 -0.35 35.17
N ALA A 69 24.21 -0.33 35.49
CA ALA A 69 24.89 -1.46 36.09
C ALA A 69 25.62 -1.04 37.37
N TRP A 70 25.40 -1.79 38.45
CA TRP A 70 26.11 -1.65 39.72
C TRP A 70 26.98 -2.88 39.92
N ILE A 71 28.21 -2.68 40.39
CA ILE A 71 29.20 -3.74 40.51
C ILE A 71 29.56 -3.93 41.97
N SER A 72 29.65 -5.18 42.42
CA SER A 72 30.18 -5.53 43.72
C SER A 72 31.15 -6.70 43.63
N ASP A 73 32.08 -6.74 44.58
CA ASP A 73 33.07 -7.80 44.76
C ASP A 73 33.13 -8.15 46.25
N ASP A 74 32.94 -9.42 46.60
CA ASP A 74 32.76 -9.89 47.99
C ASP A 74 31.64 -9.14 48.75
N GLY A 75 30.60 -8.73 48.02
CA GLY A 75 29.45 -7.99 48.56
C GLY A 75 29.69 -6.49 48.79
N GLU A 76 30.91 -5.99 48.60
CA GLU A 76 31.24 -4.57 48.70
C GLU A 76 31.16 -3.88 47.32
N PRO A 77 30.65 -2.63 47.22
CA PRO A 77 30.58 -1.90 45.96
C PRO A 77 31.97 -1.64 45.36
N VAL A 78 32.12 -1.85 44.05
CA VAL A 78 33.33 -1.54 43.27
C VAL A 78 33.18 -0.17 42.61
N ASP A 79 34.26 0.63 42.51
CA ASP A 79 34.23 1.89 41.76
C ASP A 79 33.93 1.59 40.27
N PRO A 80 32.86 2.15 39.68
CA PRO A 80 32.51 1.94 38.27
C PRO A 80 33.65 2.23 37.29
N ARG A 81 34.66 3.03 37.67
CA ARG A 81 35.83 3.35 36.84
C ARG A 81 36.84 2.22 36.74
N GLU A 82 36.76 1.21 37.61
CA GLU A 82 37.68 0.07 37.66
C GLU A 82 37.19 -1.12 36.83
N VAL A 83 35.99 -1.02 36.24
CA VAL A 83 35.33 -2.09 35.51
C VAL A 83 35.09 -1.68 34.07
N ASN A 84 35.49 -2.53 33.13
CA ASN A 84 35.09 -2.41 31.74
C ASN A 84 33.89 -3.33 31.48
N LEU A 85 32.71 -2.76 31.24
CA LEU A 85 31.47 -3.49 30.99
C LEU A 85 31.00 -3.27 29.56
N GLN A 86 30.60 -4.35 28.91
CA GLN A 86 29.94 -4.35 27.61
C GLN A 86 28.69 -5.21 27.67
N VAL A 87 27.60 -4.69 27.13
CA VAL A 87 26.35 -5.45 26.92
C VAL A 87 26.07 -5.54 25.43
N VAL A 88 25.65 -6.72 24.96
CA VAL A 88 25.18 -6.93 23.59
C VAL A 88 23.77 -7.49 23.64
N LEU A 89 22.83 -6.80 22.99
CA LEU A 89 21.45 -7.26 22.82
C LEU A 89 21.28 -7.87 21.45
N THR A 90 20.91 -9.15 21.39
CA THR A 90 20.57 -9.82 20.13
C THR A 90 19.05 -9.91 20.00
N ARG A 91 18.51 -9.17 19.03
CA ARG A 91 17.07 -9.11 18.72
C ARG A 91 16.70 -10.11 17.62
N LEU A 92 15.40 -10.24 17.34
CA LEU A 92 14.91 -11.03 16.21
C LEU A 92 15.56 -10.56 14.90
N GLY A 93 15.83 -11.50 13.99
CA GLY A 93 16.56 -11.22 12.74
C GLY A 93 18.08 -11.05 12.93
N ASN A 94 18.63 -11.44 14.10
CA ASN A 94 20.06 -11.35 14.43
C ASN A 94 20.62 -9.92 14.44
N VAL A 95 19.77 -8.92 14.66
CA VAL A 95 20.20 -7.54 14.87
C VAL A 95 20.90 -7.47 16.23
N ARG A 96 22.12 -6.91 16.26
CA ARG A 96 22.95 -6.78 17.46
C ARG A 96 23.11 -5.31 17.82
N ASP A 97 22.68 -4.96 19.03
CA ASP A 97 22.93 -3.64 19.61
C ASP A 97 24.06 -3.78 20.63
N GLU A 98 25.16 -3.05 20.44
CA GLU A 98 26.31 -3.04 21.34
C GLU A 98 26.25 -1.79 22.22
N ILE A 99 26.19 -1.98 23.54
CA ILE A 99 25.99 -0.93 24.53
C ILE A 99 27.28 -0.74 25.32
N GLY A 100 27.89 0.43 25.14
CA GLY A 100 29.01 0.88 25.94
C GLY A 100 28.53 1.47 27.27
N PHE A 101 29.43 1.56 28.24
CA PHE A 101 29.12 2.08 29.56
C PHE A 101 30.09 3.18 29.98
N ALA A 102 29.54 4.21 30.63
CA ALA A 102 30.30 5.30 31.23
C ALA A 102 29.98 5.41 32.73
N PRO A 103 30.99 5.61 33.60
CA PRO A 103 30.78 5.76 35.04
C PRO A 103 30.02 7.04 35.36
N GLN A 104 28.93 6.91 36.14
CA GLN A 104 28.11 8.01 36.65
C GLN A 104 27.74 7.75 38.11
N ALA A 105 28.26 8.59 39.01
CA ALA A 105 28.12 8.40 40.45
C ALA A 105 28.60 7.00 40.89
N ASP A 106 27.70 6.16 41.39
CA ASP A 106 27.92 4.82 41.92
C ASP A 106 27.59 3.70 40.93
N PHE A 107 27.28 4.02 39.67
CA PHE A 107 26.93 3.02 38.64
C PHE A 107 27.59 3.30 37.28
N LEU A 108 27.58 2.29 36.43
CA LEU A 108 27.87 2.38 35.00
C LEU A 108 26.57 2.66 34.23
N ARG A 109 26.52 3.75 33.48
CA ARG A 109 25.40 4.15 32.63
C ARG A 109 25.63 3.72 31.19
N GLY A 110 24.67 3.02 30.60
CA GLY A 110 24.68 2.66 29.18
C GLY A 110 24.58 3.89 28.27
N ASP A 111 25.25 3.87 27.13
CA ASP A 111 25.31 4.97 26.16
C ASP A 111 24.23 4.90 25.06
N MET A 112 23.32 3.94 25.13
CA MET A 112 22.30 3.67 24.12
C MET A 112 20.88 3.62 24.72
N GLU A 113 19.91 4.15 23.98
CA GLU A 113 18.48 3.96 24.27
C GLU A 113 18.02 2.55 23.90
N ILE A 114 17.29 1.89 24.80
CA ILE A 114 16.76 0.54 24.65
C ILE A 114 15.29 0.62 24.23
N TYR A 115 15.05 0.70 22.93
CA TYR A 115 13.70 0.78 22.39
C TYR A 115 12.92 -0.54 22.52
N GLU A 116 11.60 -0.41 22.66
CA GLU A 116 10.63 -1.51 22.72
C GLU A 116 10.51 -2.26 21.38
N PRO A 117 10.19 -3.57 21.40
CA PRO A 117 9.96 -4.40 22.59
C PRO A 117 11.27 -4.78 23.29
N HIS A 118 11.25 -4.98 24.61
CA HIS A 118 12.42 -5.43 25.37
C HIS A 118 12.64 -6.94 25.25
N SER A 119 12.80 -7.37 24.00
CA SER A 119 12.77 -8.76 23.57
C SER A 119 14.09 -9.17 22.92
N PHE A 120 15.05 -9.58 23.74
CA PHE A 120 16.43 -9.80 23.35
C PHE A 120 17.07 -10.96 24.10
N VAL A 121 18.09 -11.54 23.49
CA VAL A 121 19.10 -12.33 24.20
C VAL A 121 20.15 -11.34 24.67
N VAL A 122 20.42 -11.29 25.97
CA VAL A 122 21.40 -10.38 26.56
C VAL A 122 22.71 -11.13 26.77
N SER A 123 23.80 -10.62 26.21
CA SER A 123 25.16 -11.06 26.53
C SER A 123 25.87 -9.95 27.29
N VAL A 124 26.39 -10.27 28.47
CA VAL A 124 27.09 -9.32 29.34
C VAL A 124 28.52 -9.80 29.50
N SER A 125 29.48 -8.91 29.28
CA SER A 125 30.90 -9.18 29.54
C SER A 125 31.50 -8.07 30.39
N ALA A 126 32.20 -8.43 31.45
CA ALA A 126 32.89 -7.49 32.33
C ALA A 126 34.37 -7.87 32.47
N GLU A 127 35.23 -6.88 32.61
CA GLU A 127 36.63 -7.04 32.99
C GLU A 127 36.91 -6.21 34.25
N HIS A 128 37.44 -6.86 35.28
CA HIS A 128 37.82 -6.23 36.55
C HIS A 128 39.09 -6.89 37.08
N GLN A 129 40.09 -6.08 37.45
CA GLN A 129 41.40 -6.54 37.94
C GLN A 129 42.10 -7.58 37.03
N GLY A 130 41.89 -7.49 35.71
CA GLY A 130 42.47 -8.41 34.72
C GLY A 130 41.78 -9.77 34.62
N GLN A 131 40.68 -9.98 35.36
CA GLN A 131 39.79 -11.14 35.20
C GLN A 131 38.62 -10.79 34.27
N GLN A 132 38.17 -11.77 33.48
CA GLN A 132 37.04 -11.63 32.58
C GLN A 132 35.84 -12.45 33.08
N TYR A 133 34.66 -11.84 33.02
CA TYR A 133 33.40 -12.42 33.42
C TYR A 133 32.41 -12.36 32.26
N GLN A 134 31.61 -13.40 32.09
CA GLN A 134 30.63 -13.48 31.00
C GLN A 134 29.33 -14.12 31.48
N TRP A 135 28.21 -13.49 31.12
CA TRP A 135 26.88 -14.01 31.37
C TRP A 135 26.01 -13.88 30.12
N GLN A 136 25.04 -14.78 30.01
CA GLN A 136 24.02 -14.71 28.98
C GLN A 136 22.67 -15.12 29.56
N TYR A 137 21.62 -14.37 29.24
CA TYR A 137 20.26 -14.69 29.64
C TYR A 137 19.24 -14.18 28.61
N ASP A 138 18.07 -14.81 28.61
CA ASP A 138 16.97 -14.44 27.75
C ASP A 138 16.04 -13.44 28.46
N SER A 139 15.68 -12.37 27.77
CA SER A 139 14.68 -11.39 28.21
C SER A 139 13.71 -11.18 27.08
N PHE A 140 12.73 -12.07 26.96
CA PHE A 140 11.80 -12.09 25.84
C PHE A 140 10.44 -11.51 26.23
N GLU A 141 10.24 -10.25 25.87
CA GLU A 141 8.91 -9.65 25.90
C GLU A 141 8.15 -9.93 24.59
N GLY A 142 6.84 -10.19 24.69
CA GLY A 142 5.96 -10.33 23.53
C GLY A 142 6.25 -11.52 22.61
N ARG A 143 7.09 -12.48 23.02
CA ARG A 143 7.34 -13.71 22.26
C ARG A 143 6.40 -14.82 22.68
N THR A 144 6.08 -15.66 21.71
CA THR A 144 5.43 -16.95 21.94
C THR A 144 6.10 -18.00 21.07
N ALA A 145 6.00 -19.26 21.50
CA ALA A 145 6.52 -20.39 20.74
C ALA A 145 5.32 -21.23 20.28
N ILE A 146 5.32 -21.58 19.00
CA ILE A 146 4.39 -22.54 18.42
C ILE A 146 5.23 -23.77 18.07
N GLU A 147 4.81 -24.94 18.54
CA GLU A 147 5.48 -26.19 18.21
C GLU A 147 5.37 -26.47 16.70
N GLN A 148 6.44 -27.00 16.10
CA GLN A 148 6.55 -27.07 14.64
C GLN A 148 5.47 -27.97 14.02
N ALA A 149 5.16 -29.13 14.60
CA ALA A 149 4.09 -29.99 14.09
C ALA A 149 2.71 -29.34 14.20
N VAL A 150 2.47 -28.49 15.21
CA VAL A 150 1.26 -27.64 15.28
C VAL A 150 1.25 -26.61 14.16
N ALA A 151 2.35 -25.88 13.94
CA ALA A 151 2.46 -24.90 12.87
C ALA A 151 2.22 -25.53 11.49
N ASP A 152 2.83 -26.70 11.25
CA ASP A 152 2.69 -27.46 10.00
C ASP A 152 1.25 -27.97 9.82
N ALA A 153 0.63 -28.53 10.85
CA ALA A 153 -0.75 -29.02 10.81
C ALA A 153 -1.77 -27.88 10.57
N MET A 154 -1.47 -26.68 11.04
CA MET A 154 -2.27 -25.47 10.82
C MET A 154 -1.96 -24.77 9.49
N GLY A 155 -0.94 -25.21 8.75
CA GLY A 155 -0.53 -24.61 7.49
C GLY A 155 0.00 -23.19 7.64
N VAL A 156 0.70 -22.90 8.75
CA VAL A 156 1.32 -21.60 8.97
C VAL A 156 2.41 -21.39 7.92
N VAL A 157 2.31 -20.30 7.16
CA VAL A 157 3.31 -19.87 6.19
C VAL A 157 3.84 -18.49 6.55
N THR A 158 5.08 -18.22 6.17
CA THR A 158 5.73 -16.93 6.37
C THR A 158 6.34 -16.45 5.07
N GLU A 159 6.46 -15.13 4.95
CA GLU A 159 7.21 -14.47 3.89
C GLU A 159 8.04 -13.35 4.51
N VAL A 160 9.20 -13.06 3.91
CA VAL A 160 10.06 -11.97 4.38
C VAL A 160 9.50 -10.65 3.88
N ALA A 161 9.16 -9.76 4.80
CA ALA A 161 8.72 -8.41 4.44
C ALA A 161 9.84 -7.63 3.75
N GLY A 162 9.49 -6.90 2.69
CA GLY A 162 10.44 -6.11 1.91
C GLY A 162 9.75 -5.00 1.11
N PRO A 163 10.55 -4.12 0.48
CA PRO A 163 9.99 -3.06 -0.36
C PRO A 163 9.29 -3.66 -1.59
N ALA A 164 8.10 -3.14 -1.90
CA ALA A 164 7.33 -3.52 -3.08
C ALA A 164 6.72 -2.28 -3.74
N THR A 165 6.58 -2.30 -5.07
CA THR A 165 5.81 -1.29 -5.80
C THR A 165 4.35 -1.72 -5.88
N LEU A 166 3.46 -0.88 -5.37
CA LEU A 166 2.02 -1.08 -5.46
C LEU A 166 1.47 -0.36 -6.69
N HIS A 167 0.70 -1.08 -7.50
CA HIS A 167 -0.03 -0.51 -8.62
C HIS A 167 -1.46 -0.18 -8.19
N GLU A 168 -1.76 1.10 -8.14
CA GLU A 168 -3.09 1.60 -7.82
C GLU A 168 -3.82 2.04 -9.08
N THR A 169 -5.11 1.67 -9.18
CA THR A 169 -5.96 2.08 -10.30
C THR A 169 -7.15 2.88 -9.80
N VAL A 170 -7.45 3.99 -10.49
CA VAL A 170 -8.65 4.79 -10.27
C VAL A 170 -9.60 4.51 -11.43
N THR A 171 -10.82 4.10 -11.11
CA THR A 171 -11.87 3.96 -12.14
C THR A 171 -12.57 5.30 -12.30
N ALA A 172 -12.59 5.83 -13.52
CA ALA A 172 -13.27 7.06 -13.86
C ALA A 172 -14.17 6.85 -15.09
N TYR A 173 -15.26 7.61 -15.15
CA TYR A 173 -16.23 7.56 -16.23
C TYR A 173 -16.23 8.87 -16.99
N GLY A 174 -16.56 8.82 -18.27
CA GLY A 174 -16.46 9.97 -19.13
C GLY A 174 -17.06 9.76 -20.51
N SER A 175 -16.70 10.64 -21.43
CA SER A 175 -17.15 10.59 -22.82
C SER A 175 -16.02 10.92 -23.76
N LEU A 176 -16.14 10.47 -25.01
CA LEU A 176 -15.23 10.88 -26.07
C LEU A 176 -15.62 12.27 -26.55
N VAL A 177 -14.65 13.17 -26.61
CA VAL A 177 -14.82 14.54 -27.05
C VAL A 177 -13.80 14.87 -28.12
N LEU A 178 -14.18 15.79 -29.01
CA LEU A 178 -13.25 16.34 -29.97
C LEU A 178 -12.70 17.67 -29.44
N PRO A 179 -11.39 17.78 -29.18
CA PRO A 179 -10.82 19.02 -28.67
C PRO A 179 -10.94 20.14 -29.73
N PRO A 180 -10.83 21.42 -29.34
CA PRO A 180 -10.90 22.52 -30.28
C PRO A 180 -9.92 22.39 -31.46
N ALA A 181 -8.75 21.76 -31.28
CA ALA A 181 -7.79 21.53 -32.37
C ALA A 181 -8.26 20.49 -33.41
N GLY A 182 -9.25 19.67 -33.08
CA GLY A 182 -9.87 18.65 -33.94
C GLY A 182 -11.04 19.16 -34.76
N GLN A 183 -11.58 20.36 -34.50
CA GLN A 183 -12.73 20.91 -35.23
C GLN A 183 -12.51 22.33 -35.75
N ARG A 184 -13.03 22.63 -36.93
CA ARG A 184 -13.02 23.99 -37.51
C ARG A 184 -14.37 24.30 -38.16
N ALA A 185 -14.96 25.41 -37.72
CA ALA A 185 -16.07 26.04 -38.41
C ALA A 185 -15.54 26.85 -39.61
N VAL A 186 -16.18 26.69 -40.76
CA VAL A 186 -15.88 27.41 -42.01
C VAL A 186 -16.92 28.50 -42.18
N ARG A 187 -16.46 29.74 -42.33
CA ARG A 187 -17.28 30.94 -42.57
C ARG A 187 -16.76 31.69 -43.78
N ALA A 188 -17.66 32.36 -44.49
CA ALA A 188 -17.27 33.28 -45.55
C ALA A 188 -16.46 34.44 -44.97
N ARG A 189 -15.44 34.89 -45.69
CA ARG A 189 -14.65 36.07 -45.28
C ARG A 189 -15.36 37.38 -45.64
N PHE A 190 -16.04 37.37 -46.78
CA PHE A 190 -16.84 38.48 -47.29
C PHE A 190 -18.21 37.92 -47.63
N ASP A 191 -19.25 38.68 -47.29
CA ASP A 191 -20.61 38.28 -47.60
C ASP A 191 -20.88 38.22 -49.10
N GLY A 192 -21.70 37.26 -49.50
CA GLY A 192 -21.92 36.93 -50.90
C GLY A 192 -22.99 35.86 -51.12
N GLU A 193 -23.26 35.56 -52.38
CA GLU A 193 -24.09 34.43 -52.80
C GLU A 193 -23.22 33.19 -53.07
N ILE A 194 -23.64 32.04 -52.57
CA ILE A 194 -22.96 30.76 -52.84
C ILE A 194 -23.29 30.33 -54.27
N VAL A 195 -22.35 30.51 -55.20
CA VAL A 195 -22.50 30.12 -56.61
C VAL A 195 -22.40 28.60 -56.79
N ARG A 196 -21.56 27.93 -55.98
CA ARG A 196 -21.36 26.48 -56.08
C ARG A 196 -20.91 25.88 -54.76
N VAL A 197 -21.44 24.69 -54.46
CA VAL A 197 -20.96 23.79 -53.41
C VAL A 197 -20.16 22.67 -54.07
N HIS A 198 -18.93 22.42 -53.62
CA HIS A 198 -17.99 21.47 -54.24
C HIS A 198 -17.87 20.13 -53.50
N LYS A 199 -18.36 20.06 -52.26
CA LYS A 199 -18.25 18.91 -51.37
C LYS A 199 -19.56 18.65 -50.64
N ALA A 200 -19.81 17.41 -50.26
CA ALA A 200 -20.99 16.98 -49.55
C ALA A 200 -20.71 16.70 -48.06
N LEU A 201 -21.78 16.63 -47.26
CA LEU A 201 -21.71 16.14 -45.89
C LEU A 201 -21.11 14.72 -45.88
N GLY A 202 -20.15 14.48 -44.98
CA GLY A 202 -19.45 13.20 -44.87
C GLY A 202 -18.24 13.04 -45.80
N ASP A 203 -17.99 13.98 -46.73
CA ASP A 203 -16.81 13.93 -47.58
C ASP A 203 -15.53 14.15 -46.76
N THR A 204 -14.49 13.39 -47.10
CA THR A 204 -13.13 13.66 -46.65
C THR A 204 -12.52 14.79 -47.48
N VAL A 205 -11.87 15.73 -46.79
CA VAL A 205 -11.23 16.90 -47.40
C VAL A 205 -9.81 17.08 -46.90
N ALA A 206 -8.92 17.52 -47.78
CA ALA A 206 -7.59 17.98 -47.40
C ALA A 206 -7.60 19.48 -47.10
N ARG A 207 -6.62 19.95 -46.31
CA ARG A 207 -6.38 21.38 -46.14
C ARG A 207 -6.18 22.05 -47.51
N GLY A 208 -6.97 23.08 -47.79
CA GLY A 208 -6.91 23.83 -49.05
C GLY A 208 -7.92 23.40 -50.11
N ASP A 209 -8.62 22.27 -49.93
CA ASP A 209 -9.70 21.85 -50.82
C ASP A 209 -10.76 22.93 -50.91
N VAL A 210 -11.29 23.17 -52.12
CA VAL A 210 -12.38 24.13 -52.32
C VAL A 210 -13.68 23.51 -51.81
N LEU A 211 -14.36 24.21 -50.92
CA LEU A 211 -15.65 23.81 -50.36
C LEU A 211 -16.79 24.56 -51.06
N PHE A 212 -16.62 25.87 -51.23
CA PHE A 212 -17.61 26.75 -51.86
C PHE A 212 -16.95 27.72 -52.84
N THR A 213 -17.69 28.08 -53.89
CA THR A 213 -17.43 29.28 -54.69
C THR A 213 -18.49 30.31 -54.33
N ILE A 214 -18.05 31.49 -53.89
CA ILE A 214 -18.93 32.57 -53.41
C ILE A 214 -18.69 33.80 -54.29
N GLU A 215 -19.76 34.45 -54.75
CA GLU A 215 -19.71 35.76 -55.37
C GLU A 215 -19.88 36.85 -54.31
N SER A 216 -18.87 37.70 -54.14
CA SER A 216 -18.89 38.75 -53.11
C SER A 216 -19.87 39.87 -53.47
N ASN A 217 -20.71 40.27 -52.51
CA ASN A 217 -21.65 41.40 -52.66
C ASN A 217 -20.94 42.73 -52.91
N GLU A 218 -19.72 42.90 -52.40
CA GLU A 218 -18.96 44.15 -52.51
C GLU A 218 -18.33 44.35 -53.89
N SER A 219 -17.87 43.25 -54.51
CA SER A 219 -17.03 43.33 -55.72
C SER A 219 -17.61 42.63 -56.94
N LEU A 220 -18.68 41.84 -56.76
CA LEU A 220 -19.26 40.95 -57.78
C LEU A 220 -18.24 39.99 -58.40
N ARG A 221 -17.17 39.68 -57.65
CA ARG A 221 -16.14 38.72 -58.03
C ARG A 221 -16.32 37.42 -57.25
N THR A 222 -16.14 36.30 -57.94
CA THR A 222 -16.14 34.99 -57.31
C THR A 222 -14.82 34.70 -56.61
N TYR A 223 -14.87 34.12 -55.41
CA TYR A 223 -13.71 33.59 -54.69
C TYR A 223 -13.97 32.18 -54.16
N ALA A 224 -12.88 31.43 -53.94
CA ALA A 224 -12.95 30.07 -53.40
C ALA A 224 -12.80 30.09 -51.87
N LEU A 225 -13.81 29.57 -51.18
CA LEU A 225 -13.72 29.28 -49.75
C LEU A 225 -13.18 27.87 -49.56
N ARG A 226 -12.02 27.79 -48.92
CA ARG A 226 -11.22 26.56 -48.81
C ARG A 226 -11.25 25.98 -47.41
N SER A 227 -11.06 24.67 -47.33
CA SER A 227 -10.93 23.95 -46.08
C SER A 227 -9.70 24.41 -45.28
N PRO A 228 -9.85 24.85 -44.02
CA PRO A 228 -8.72 25.28 -43.18
C PRO A 228 -7.88 24.11 -42.62
N MET A 229 -8.41 22.87 -42.64
CA MET A 229 -7.76 21.67 -42.11
C MET A 229 -8.14 20.41 -42.90
N SER A 230 -7.38 19.33 -42.73
CA SER A 230 -7.79 18.02 -43.22
C SER A 230 -8.79 17.38 -42.25
N GLY A 231 -9.77 16.64 -42.77
CA GLY A 231 -10.78 15.98 -41.94
C GLY A 231 -12.00 15.56 -42.75
N VAL A 232 -13.13 15.38 -42.05
CA VAL A 232 -14.43 15.04 -42.62
C VAL A 232 -15.40 16.20 -42.43
N ILE A 233 -16.24 16.48 -43.43
CA ILE A 233 -17.30 17.49 -43.31
C ILE A 233 -18.40 16.95 -42.39
N ALA A 234 -18.49 17.49 -41.18
CA ALA A 234 -19.44 17.10 -40.14
C ALA A 234 -20.77 17.86 -40.20
N SER A 235 -20.76 19.09 -40.73
CA SER A 235 -21.98 19.83 -41.08
C SER A 235 -21.75 20.58 -42.38
N LEU A 236 -22.82 20.74 -43.15
CA LEU A 236 -22.85 21.48 -44.40
C LEU A 236 -24.17 22.27 -44.45
N ASP A 237 -24.10 23.52 -44.04
CA ASP A 237 -25.27 24.36 -43.80
C ASP A 237 -25.53 25.35 -44.94
N GLY A 238 -24.55 25.56 -45.84
CA GLY A 238 -24.68 26.44 -47.02
C GLY A 238 -25.08 25.70 -48.31
N GLY A 239 -26.14 26.18 -48.96
CA GLY A 239 -26.59 25.70 -50.29
C GLY A 239 -26.23 26.65 -51.43
N ALA A 240 -26.21 26.15 -52.67
CA ALA A 240 -26.06 27.01 -53.85
C ALA A 240 -27.28 27.92 -54.03
N GLY A 241 -27.06 29.19 -54.37
CA GLY A 241 -28.08 30.23 -54.46
C GLY A 241 -28.43 30.88 -53.11
N GLU A 242 -27.87 30.40 -52.00
CA GLU A 242 -28.09 31.01 -50.69
C GLU A 242 -27.07 32.12 -50.41
N PRO A 243 -27.48 33.16 -49.65
CA PRO A 243 -26.52 34.09 -49.08
C PRO A 243 -25.66 33.41 -48.02
N THR A 244 -24.40 33.85 -47.92
CA THR A 244 -23.48 33.40 -46.87
C THR A 244 -23.91 33.95 -45.52
N GLY A 245 -23.89 35.27 -45.33
CA GLY A 245 -24.02 35.94 -44.03
C GLY A 245 -22.94 35.55 -43.02
N ASP A 246 -23.08 36.02 -41.78
CA ASP A 246 -22.16 35.74 -40.66
C ASP A 246 -22.28 34.33 -40.06
N ARG A 247 -22.97 33.41 -40.74
CA ARG A 247 -23.20 32.04 -40.24
C ARG A 247 -22.06 31.09 -40.61
N THR A 248 -22.00 29.97 -39.90
CA THR A 248 -21.16 28.82 -40.29
C THR A 248 -21.77 28.14 -41.52
N LEU A 249 -20.94 27.91 -42.54
CA LEU A 249 -21.35 27.26 -43.79
C LEU A 249 -21.00 25.77 -43.82
N ALA A 250 -19.94 25.38 -43.13
CA ALA A 250 -19.55 23.98 -42.93
C ALA A 250 -18.76 23.82 -41.64
N SER A 251 -18.75 22.61 -41.08
CA SER A 251 -17.85 22.21 -40.00
C SER A 251 -17.00 21.04 -40.43
N ILE A 252 -15.70 21.09 -40.18
CA ILE A 252 -14.76 20.00 -40.47
C ILE A 252 -14.24 19.45 -39.15
N ILE A 253 -14.26 18.13 -39.02
CA ILE A 253 -13.77 17.40 -37.85
C ILE A 253 -12.66 16.42 -38.25
N ASP A 254 -11.69 16.22 -37.36
CA ASP A 254 -10.62 15.26 -37.49
C ASP A 254 -10.69 14.28 -36.32
N VAL A 255 -11.39 13.16 -36.53
CA VAL A 255 -11.64 12.14 -35.49
C VAL A 255 -10.36 11.47 -34.98
N SER A 256 -9.24 11.59 -35.69
CA SER A 256 -7.93 11.09 -35.20
C SER A 256 -7.41 11.86 -33.98
N LYS A 257 -8.00 13.04 -33.71
CA LYS A 257 -7.66 13.89 -32.55
C LYS A 257 -8.65 13.75 -31.40
N THR A 258 -9.47 12.71 -31.39
CA THR A 258 -10.43 12.46 -30.31
C THR A 258 -9.70 12.27 -28.99
N GLU A 259 -10.25 12.81 -27.91
CA GLU A 259 -9.76 12.66 -26.55
C GLU A 259 -10.86 12.07 -25.67
N ALA A 260 -10.49 11.35 -24.62
CA ALA A 260 -11.43 10.93 -23.58
C ALA A 260 -11.48 12.02 -22.49
N GLU A 261 -12.67 12.53 -22.20
CA GLU A 261 -12.91 13.45 -21.11
C GLU A 261 -13.55 12.70 -19.93
N LEU A 262 -12.75 12.46 -18.89
CA LEU A 262 -13.05 11.65 -17.72
C LEU A 262 -13.36 12.52 -16.50
N SER A 263 -14.30 12.07 -15.68
CA SER A 263 -14.68 12.70 -14.41
C SER A 263 -13.95 12.02 -13.25
N VAL A 264 -13.03 12.74 -12.61
CA VAL A 264 -12.29 12.24 -11.43
C VAL A 264 -12.77 12.96 -10.17
N PHE A 265 -13.28 12.20 -9.21
CA PHE A 265 -13.88 12.72 -7.98
C PHE A 265 -12.84 12.99 -6.88
N ALA A 266 -13.27 13.72 -5.85
CA ALA A 266 -12.39 14.32 -4.84
C ALA A 266 -11.41 13.35 -4.18
N MET A 267 -11.84 12.13 -3.89
CA MET A 267 -11.01 11.13 -3.22
C MET A 267 -9.83 10.67 -4.09
N ASP A 268 -9.96 10.76 -5.41
CA ASP A 268 -8.99 10.21 -6.35
C ASP A 268 -8.12 11.26 -7.04
N ARG A 269 -8.48 12.55 -6.96
CA ARG A 269 -7.77 13.64 -7.68
C ARG A 269 -6.27 13.69 -7.38
N ALA A 270 -5.87 13.47 -6.13
CA ALA A 270 -4.46 13.51 -5.73
C ALA A 270 -3.63 12.35 -6.33
N ARG A 271 -4.31 11.25 -6.73
CA ARG A 271 -3.70 10.04 -7.27
C ARG A 271 -3.51 10.11 -8.79
N VAL A 272 -4.29 10.94 -9.48
CA VAL A 272 -4.21 11.12 -10.95
C VAL A 272 -3.24 12.24 -11.30
N LYS A 273 -2.27 11.96 -12.18
CA LYS A 273 -1.23 12.90 -12.61
C LYS A 273 -1.13 12.96 -14.13
N PRO A 274 -0.70 14.10 -14.72
CA PRO A 274 -0.33 14.14 -16.13
C PRO A 274 0.67 13.04 -16.49
N GLY A 275 0.49 12.41 -17.65
CA GLY A 275 1.35 11.33 -18.13
C GLY A 275 1.06 9.95 -17.56
N ALA A 276 0.13 9.82 -16.59
CA ALA A 276 -0.33 8.53 -16.11
C ALA A 276 -0.96 7.71 -17.25
N ASP A 277 -0.71 6.41 -17.25
CA ASP A 277 -1.31 5.49 -18.21
C ASP A 277 -2.81 5.32 -17.93
N VAL A 278 -3.60 5.24 -19.01
CA VAL A 278 -5.05 5.10 -18.95
C VAL A 278 -5.47 3.91 -19.81
N GLN A 279 -6.34 3.07 -19.29
CA GLN A 279 -7.02 2.04 -20.05
C GLN A 279 -8.49 2.46 -20.23
N LEU A 280 -8.89 2.67 -21.48
CA LEU A 280 -10.23 3.10 -21.85
C LEU A 280 -11.03 1.90 -22.35
N ALA A 281 -12.01 1.49 -21.56
CA ALA A 281 -13.03 0.54 -21.98
C ALA A 281 -14.19 1.30 -22.63
N LEU A 282 -14.41 1.10 -23.92
CA LEU A 282 -15.50 1.74 -24.65
C LEU A 282 -16.81 0.94 -24.46
N ALA A 283 -17.92 1.67 -24.35
CA ALA A 283 -19.23 1.08 -24.04
C ALA A 283 -19.83 0.23 -25.18
N ASP A 284 -19.28 0.34 -26.40
CA ASP A 284 -19.69 -0.44 -27.57
C ASP A 284 -19.12 -1.89 -27.56
N GLY A 285 -18.37 -2.26 -26.51
CA GLY A 285 -17.76 -3.57 -26.38
C GLY A 285 -16.51 -3.76 -27.25
N SER A 286 -15.99 -2.68 -27.84
CA SER A 286 -14.71 -2.70 -28.55
C SER A 286 -13.53 -2.95 -27.59
N ALA A 287 -12.37 -3.30 -28.18
CA ALA A 287 -11.17 -3.57 -27.42
C ALA A 287 -10.71 -2.35 -26.59
N THR A 288 -10.13 -2.61 -25.43
CA THR A 288 -9.56 -1.57 -24.57
C THR A 288 -8.52 -0.76 -25.32
N VAL A 289 -8.66 0.57 -25.32
CA VAL A 289 -7.68 1.49 -25.89
C VAL A 289 -6.75 1.99 -24.79
N THR A 290 -5.45 1.97 -25.04
CA THR A 290 -4.44 2.48 -24.10
C THR A 290 -4.06 3.91 -24.45
N GLY A 291 -4.11 4.79 -23.47
CA GLY A 291 -3.81 6.21 -23.63
C GLY A 291 -3.00 6.76 -22.46
N ARG A 292 -2.82 8.08 -22.46
CA ARG A 292 -2.20 8.80 -21.35
C ARG A 292 -2.99 10.02 -20.97
N VAL A 293 -2.95 10.37 -19.69
CA VAL A 293 -3.50 11.62 -19.20
C VAL A 293 -2.72 12.79 -19.82
N THR A 294 -3.38 13.60 -20.64
CA THR A 294 -2.80 14.74 -21.35
C THR A 294 -3.05 16.06 -20.63
N PHE A 295 -4.17 16.17 -19.90
CA PHE A 295 -4.58 17.40 -19.25
C PHE A 295 -5.45 17.17 -18.02
N LEU A 296 -5.24 17.97 -16.98
CA LEU A 296 -6.12 18.05 -15.81
C LEU A 296 -6.68 19.47 -15.74
N ALA A 297 -8.00 19.59 -15.70
CA ALA A 297 -8.65 20.89 -15.59
C ALA A 297 -8.30 21.54 -14.23
N PRO A 298 -7.89 22.81 -14.20
CA PRO A 298 -7.55 23.50 -12.95
C PRO A 298 -8.78 23.80 -12.10
N GLN A 299 -9.98 23.81 -12.71
CA GLN A 299 -11.25 24.03 -12.03
C GLN A 299 -12.02 22.72 -11.88
N VAL A 300 -12.74 22.61 -10.77
CA VAL A 300 -13.64 21.50 -10.48
C VAL A 300 -15.03 21.84 -10.99
N ALA A 301 -15.67 20.92 -11.70
CA ALA A 301 -17.03 21.10 -12.18
C ALA A 301 -18.04 21.18 -11.02
N ALA A 302 -19.24 21.70 -11.28
CA ALA A 302 -20.29 21.85 -10.26
C ALA A 302 -20.63 20.54 -9.53
N GLY A 303 -20.46 19.39 -10.19
CA GLY A 303 -20.61 18.05 -9.61
C GLY A 303 -19.41 17.55 -8.79
N GLN A 304 -18.49 18.42 -8.39
CA GLN A 304 -17.26 18.12 -7.64
C GLN A 304 -16.26 17.21 -8.36
N ALA A 305 -16.48 16.86 -9.62
CA ALA A 305 -15.53 16.14 -10.46
C ALA A 305 -14.53 17.11 -11.10
N GLN A 306 -13.26 16.74 -11.11
CA GLN A 306 -12.26 17.39 -11.95
C GLN A 306 -12.26 16.71 -13.30
N THR A 307 -12.32 17.52 -14.36
CA THR A 307 -12.22 17.03 -15.73
C THR A 307 -10.77 16.64 -16.02
N VAL A 308 -10.56 15.40 -16.44
CA VAL A 308 -9.27 14.86 -16.86
C VAL A 308 -9.38 14.44 -18.33
N ARG A 309 -8.45 14.89 -19.17
CA ARG A 309 -8.39 14.45 -20.57
C ARG A 309 -7.29 13.44 -20.78
N ALA A 310 -7.58 12.43 -21.58
CA ALA A 310 -6.64 11.41 -21.98
C ALA A 310 -6.64 11.23 -23.50
N SER A 311 -5.46 10.95 -24.06
CA SER A 311 -5.32 10.56 -25.46
C SER A 311 -5.90 9.18 -25.71
N LEU A 312 -6.28 8.90 -26.95
CA LEU A 312 -6.56 7.57 -27.47
C LEU A 312 -5.42 7.09 -28.37
#